data_AF-A0A3R9QHM0-F1
#
_entry.id   AF-A0A3R9QHM0-F1
#
_cell.length_a   1.000
_cell.length_b   1.000
_cell.length_c   1.000
_cell.angle_alpha   90.00
_cell.angle_beta   90.00
_cell.angle_gamma   90.00
#
_symmetry.space_group_name_H-M   'P 1'
#
loop_
_entity.id
_entity.type
_entity.pdbx_description
1 polymer ?
#
loop_
_entity_poly.entity_id
_entity_poly.type
_entity_poly.pdbx_seq_one_letter_code
_entity_poly.pdbx_strand_id
1 'polypeptide(L)'
;MEEERKIILKMVEDGKITAEDGTKLLRALHSDKEDKPDREESANSVSGPEETKEPKSEPSFEEKTEDISEPSPGTDLSTKVNWEEDKRGRDEQEAHGQKTNPATGFTDFIDSAIQKIKEIDLDFNFGPYQEVHHIFQHKDMEQSVLDISLENGSLEWKPWDEPDVKIDCDVKVYKGKTLEEARREFLKETVFEVDGTHLQFYTRTKAMKVNAVMYVPRKTYERVQLYTFNGHLKGEHMKVNNFSAKAVNGSLTIQDPDAMKFHAETVNGPIKISGGNLDIGDIKTMNGTIELHSEIRDLEAESVNGTIDSLMKMTQDARANLSATTGSIFVTLPDHIRTEGHLRTNVGNYNYSLSDMEIHEEKKDFIQKSLQFTSNHAAAPRLRLNASTKTGSISVKPEHV
;
A
#
# COMPACT_ATOMS: atom_id res chain seq x y z
N MET A 1 12.26 -0.81 14.17
CA MET A 1 13.47 -1.15 14.95
C MET A 1 13.20 -1.94 16.22
N GLU A 2 12.28 -1.55 17.12
CA GLU A 2 11.99 -2.37 18.32
C GLU A 2 11.39 -3.73 17.99
N GLU A 3 10.49 -3.78 17.00
CA GLU A 3 9.89 -5.04 16.54
C GLU A 3 10.93 -6.00 15.91
N GLU A 4 11.86 -5.47 15.12
CA GLU A 4 12.93 -6.27 14.49
C GLU A 4 13.89 -6.88 15.52
N ARG A 5 14.22 -6.14 16.59
CA ARG A 5 15.00 -6.66 17.72
C ARG A 5 14.24 -7.77 18.47
N LYS A 6 12.94 -7.56 18.71
CA LYS A 6 12.09 -8.53 19.40
C LYS A 6 11.97 -9.83 18.62
N ILE A 7 11.94 -9.76 17.28
CA ILE A 7 11.94 -10.93 16.39
C ILE A 7 13.28 -11.68 16.49
N ILE A 8 14.42 -11.00 16.45
CA ILE A 8 15.75 -11.66 16.56
C ILE A 8 15.90 -12.33 17.93
N LEU A 9 15.50 -11.67 19.01
CA LEU A 9 15.52 -12.26 20.36
C LEU A 9 14.63 -13.51 20.46
N LYS A 10 13.44 -13.47 19.86
CA LYS A 10 12.54 -14.63 19.80
C LYS A 10 13.12 -15.78 18.96
N MET A 11 13.89 -15.49 17.91
CA MET A 11 14.57 -16.52 17.12
C MET A 11 15.73 -17.20 17.87
N VAL A 12 16.42 -16.48 18.77
CA VAL A 12 17.42 -17.06 19.68
C VAL A 12 16.73 -17.93 20.75
N GLU A 13 15.61 -17.46 21.31
CA GLU A 13 14.82 -18.18 22.31
C GLU A 13 14.23 -19.49 21.75
N ASP A 14 13.73 -19.46 20.51
CA ASP A 14 13.23 -20.64 19.77
C ASP A 14 14.37 -21.61 19.35
N GLY A 15 15.64 -21.26 19.58
CA GLY A 15 16.80 -22.07 19.18
C GLY A 15 17.04 -22.15 17.66
N LYS A 16 16.40 -21.29 16.87
CA LYS A 16 16.54 -21.24 15.41
C LYS A 16 17.87 -20.62 14.96
N ILE A 17 18.48 -19.80 15.82
CA ILE A 17 19.80 -19.18 15.62
C ILE A 17 20.62 -19.25 16.91
N THR A 18 21.96 -19.23 16.81
CA THR A 18 22.84 -19.25 17.99
C THR A 18 22.88 -17.88 18.69
N ALA A 19 23.29 -17.84 19.95
CA ALA A 19 23.41 -16.58 20.69
C ALA A 19 24.43 -15.62 20.05
N GLU A 20 25.55 -16.14 19.53
CA GLU A 20 26.55 -15.35 18.81
C GLU A 20 25.98 -14.74 17.52
N ASP A 21 25.20 -15.54 16.79
CA ASP A 21 24.54 -15.12 15.56
C ASP A 21 23.44 -14.07 15.81
N GLY A 22 22.67 -14.22 16.88
CA GLY A 22 21.72 -13.20 17.34
C GLY A 22 22.40 -11.86 17.65
N THR A 23 23.57 -11.88 18.28
CA THR A 23 24.32 -10.63 18.56
C THR A 23 24.84 -9.97 17.29
N LYS A 24 25.25 -10.75 16.28
CA LYS A 24 25.69 -10.23 14.97
C LYS A 24 24.53 -9.56 14.22
N LEU A 25 23.36 -10.18 14.20
CA LEU A 25 22.15 -9.62 13.57
C LEU A 25 21.68 -8.33 14.26
N LEU A 26 21.73 -8.29 15.60
CA LEU A 26 21.43 -7.07 16.36
C LEU A 26 22.42 -5.94 16.07
N ARG A 27 23.71 -6.25 15.93
CA ARG A 27 24.74 -5.26 15.56
C ARG A 27 24.55 -4.73 14.13
N ALA A 28 24.19 -5.60 13.18
CA ALA A 28 23.94 -5.19 11.79
C ALA A 28 22.74 -4.23 11.67
N LEU A 29 21.69 -4.42 12.47
CA LEU A 29 20.56 -3.47 12.58
C LEU A 29 20.97 -2.11 13.15
N HIS A 30 22.09 -2.05 13.89
CA HIS A 30 22.62 -0.81 14.46
C HIS A 30 23.60 -0.09 13.52
N SER A 31 24.35 -0.83 12.70
CA SER A 31 25.35 -0.25 11.78
C SER A 31 24.74 0.52 10.60
N ASP A 32 23.46 0.33 10.28
CA ASP A 32 22.75 1.12 9.27
C ASP A 32 22.60 2.63 9.65
N LYS A 33 23.07 3.04 10.84
CA LYS A 33 23.04 4.45 11.30
C LYS A 33 24.41 5.14 11.40
N GLU A 34 25.53 4.44 11.29
CA GLU A 34 26.85 5.03 11.53
C GLU A 34 27.76 4.84 10.31
N ASP A 35 27.58 5.71 9.31
CA ASP A 35 28.62 5.99 8.31
C ASP A 35 28.62 7.50 7.99
N LYS A 36 29.25 8.28 8.87
CA LYS A 36 29.99 9.50 8.54
C LYS A 36 31.26 9.54 9.41
N PRO A 37 32.44 9.91 8.86
CA PRO A 37 33.70 9.80 9.57
C PRO A 37 33.91 11.02 10.48
N ASP A 38 34.24 10.77 11.75
CA ASP A 38 34.67 11.81 12.68
C ASP A 38 36.19 12.05 12.61
N ARG A 39 36.54 13.33 12.58
CA ARG A 39 37.88 13.86 12.86
C ARG A 39 38.08 13.99 14.36
N GLU A 40 39.32 13.76 14.79
CA GLU A 40 39.89 13.83 16.14
C GLU A 40 39.57 15.13 16.91
N GLU A 41 39.34 15.04 18.23
CA GLU A 41 40.23 15.57 19.29
C GLU A 41 39.67 15.39 20.73
N SER A 42 40.43 14.64 21.55
CA SER A 42 41.00 14.99 22.88
C SER A 42 40.16 15.58 24.05
N ALA A 43 40.12 14.77 25.13
CA ALA A 43 40.59 15.03 26.52
C ALA A 43 39.62 15.43 27.67
N ASN A 44 39.70 14.58 28.73
CA ASN A 44 39.55 14.80 30.20
C ASN A 44 38.21 15.30 30.77
N SER A 45 37.74 14.94 31.96
CA SER A 45 38.29 14.23 33.14
C SER A 45 37.16 13.85 34.11
N VAL A 46 37.43 12.87 34.96
CA VAL A 46 36.58 12.26 36.00
C VAL A 46 36.45 13.10 37.28
N SER A 47 35.27 13.09 37.92
CA SER A 47 35.09 13.00 39.39
C SER A 47 33.60 12.80 39.77
N GLY A 48 33.30 11.75 40.55
CA GLY A 48 32.01 11.57 41.28
C GLY A 48 31.95 12.39 42.58
N PRO A 49 31.11 12.08 43.60
CA PRO A 49 30.25 10.89 43.81
C PRO A 49 28.82 11.16 44.39
N GLU A 50 28.06 10.07 44.64
CA GLU A 50 27.07 9.85 45.75
C GLU A 50 25.78 10.72 45.83
N GLU A 51 24.60 10.33 46.34
CA GLU A 51 23.97 9.10 46.84
C GLU A 51 22.46 9.41 47.04
N THR A 52 21.58 8.41 46.93
CA THR A 52 20.27 8.24 47.62
C THR A 52 18.98 9.09 47.36
N LYS A 53 17.89 8.31 47.20
CA LYS A 53 16.52 8.40 47.79
C LYS A 53 15.38 9.16 47.05
N GLU A 54 14.45 8.37 46.50
CA GLU A 54 12.98 8.58 46.55
C GLU A 54 12.46 8.59 48.02
N PRO A 55 11.22 9.04 48.38
CA PRO A 55 9.96 8.97 47.59
C PRO A 55 8.87 10.07 47.80
N LYS A 56 7.80 9.98 46.97
CA LYS A 56 6.35 10.25 47.17
C LYS A 56 5.86 11.42 48.04
N SER A 57 4.97 12.26 47.48
CA SER A 57 3.52 12.37 47.83
C SER A 57 2.92 13.74 47.44
N GLU A 58 1.77 13.75 46.75
CA GLU A 58 0.84 14.91 46.71
C GLU A 58 0.18 15.13 48.09
N PRO A 59 -0.36 16.33 48.39
CA PRO A 59 -1.81 16.53 48.19
C PRO A 59 -2.30 17.98 47.90
N SER A 60 -3.49 18.03 47.28
CA SER A 60 -4.68 18.89 47.55
C SER A 60 -4.68 20.43 47.42
N PHE A 61 -5.61 20.89 46.56
CA PHE A 61 -6.64 21.94 46.69
C PHE A 61 -6.29 23.38 47.13
N GLU A 62 -6.64 24.35 46.26
CA GLU A 62 -7.46 25.52 46.63
C GLU A 62 -8.07 26.23 45.40
N GLU A 63 -9.08 27.05 45.67
CA GLU A 63 -10.29 27.34 44.88
C GLU A 63 -10.36 28.84 44.45
N LYS A 64 -11.34 29.17 43.56
CA LYS A 64 -11.91 30.51 43.21
C LYS A 64 -11.21 31.32 42.09
N THR A 65 -11.90 31.98 41.15
CA THR A 65 -13.33 32.34 40.94
C THR A 65 -13.56 32.80 39.49
N GLU A 66 -14.75 32.46 38.97
CA GLU A 66 -15.66 33.14 38.03
C GLU A 66 -15.18 34.25 37.06
N ASP A 67 -15.52 34.09 35.77
CA ASP A 67 -16.39 35.07 35.09
C ASP A 67 -17.17 34.46 33.91
N ILE A 68 -18.39 34.96 33.68
CA ILE A 68 -19.45 34.40 32.82
C ILE A 68 -19.49 35.13 31.46
N SER A 69 -19.59 34.39 30.33
CA SER A 69 -20.38 34.81 29.15
C SER A 69 -20.60 33.66 28.14
N GLU A 70 -21.86 33.40 27.79
CA GLU A 70 -22.33 32.55 26.66
C GLU A 70 -22.39 33.38 25.34
N PRO A 71 -22.84 32.85 24.16
CA PRO A 71 -22.29 31.75 23.36
C PRO A 71 -22.14 32.07 21.83
N SER A 72 -21.16 31.42 21.16
CA SER A 72 -21.06 31.05 19.70
C SER A 72 -20.97 32.17 18.62
N PRO A 73 -20.50 31.92 17.36
CA PRO A 73 -20.20 30.65 16.68
C PRO A 73 -18.87 30.55 15.87
N GLY A 74 -18.50 29.32 15.50
CA GLY A 74 -18.00 29.01 14.16
C GLY A 74 -16.48 28.98 13.94
N THR A 75 -15.77 28.01 14.52
CA THR A 75 -14.52 27.52 13.91
C THR A 75 -14.87 26.52 12.81
N ASP A 76 -14.96 26.99 11.57
CA ASP A 76 -14.92 26.13 10.39
C ASP A 76 -13.51 25.52 10.26
N LEU A 77 -13.32 24.34 10.86
CA LEU A 77 -12.18 23.48 10.57
C LEU A 77 -12.53 22.65 9.34
N SER A 78 -12.07 23.18 8.21
CA SER A 78 -12.15 22.63 6.86
C SER A 78 -11.70 21.16 6.77
N THR A 79 -12.65 20.26 6.58
CA THR A 79 -12.48 18.93 5.96
C THR A 79 -12.19 19.07 4.46
N LYS A 80 -11.01 19.61 4.14
CA LYS A 80 -10.43 19.54 2.80
C LYS A 80 -9.32 18.50 2.84
N VAL A 81 -9.59 17.33 2.29
CA VAL A 81 -8.52 16.43 1.87
C VAL A 81 -7.83 17.12 0.69
N ASN A 82 -6.65 17.66 0.95
CA ASN A 82 -5.92 18.46 -0.03
C ASN A 82 -5.12 17.55 -0.97
N TRP A 83 -5.77 17.04 -2.01
CA TRP A 83 -5.14 16.20 -3.04
C TRP A 83 -4.15 16.96 -3.94
N GLU A 84 -3.94 18.26 -3.72
CA GLU A 84 -2.98 19.09 -4.47
C GLU A 84 -1.52 19.00 -3.96
N GLU A 85 -1.28 18.43 -2.77
CA GLU A 85 0.11 18.20 -2.32
C GLU A 85 0.82 17.12 -3.15
N ASP A 86 0.07 16.21 -3.78
CA ASP A 86 0.61 15.18 -4.68
C ASP A 86 0.98 15.72 -6.08
N LYS A 87 0.61 16.98 -6.38
CA LYS A 87 0.97 17.66 -7.64
C LYS A 87 2.22 18.54 -7.53
N ARG A 88 2.68 18.91 -6.31
CA ARG A 88 3.92 19.70 -6.15
C ARG A 88 5.19 18.87 -6.03
N GLY A 89 5.08 17.54 -6.06
CA GLY A 89 6.23 16.63 -6.02
C GLY A 89 6.81 16.23 -7.37
N ARG A 90 6.19 16.60 -8.51
CA ARG A 90 6.52 15.97 -9.81
C ARG A 90 7.22 16.85 -10.86
N ASP A 91 7.24 18.17 -10.69
CA ASP A 91 7.83 19.09 -11.69
C ASP A 91 9.15 19.76 -11.26
N GLU A 92 9.71 19.43 -10.09
CA GLU A 92 11.05 19.92 -9.65
C GLU A 92 12.10 18.81 -9.43
N GLN A 93 11.89 17.61 -9.97
CA GLN A 93 12.83 16.48 -9.86
C GLN A 93 13.37 15.99 -11.21
N GLU A 94 13.86 16.90 -12.05
CA GLU A 94 14.76 16.53 -13.16
C GLU A 94 16.21 17.04 -12.99
N ALA A 95 16.53 17.66 -11.87
CA ALA A 95 17.88 18.14 -11.60
C ALA A 95 18.29 17.93 -10.14
N HIS A 96 18.49 16.68 -9.72
CA HIS A 96 19.59 16.24 -8.85
C HIS A 96 19.35 14.81 -8.39
N GLY A 97 20.28 13.91 -8.72
CA GLY A 97 20.24 12.52 -8.28
C GLY A 97 20.32 12.41 -6.76
N GLN A 98 19.22 12.05 -6.13
CA GLN A 98 19.18 11.60 -4.75
C GLN A 98 18.30 10.35 -4.65
N LYS A 99 18.89 9.29 -4.10
CA LYS A 99 18.22 8.01 -3.81
C LYS A 99 17.00 8.30 -2.93
N THR A 100 15.81 8.03 -3.44
CA THR A 100 14.56 8.11 -2.68
C THR A 100 14.53 6.98 -1.65
N ASN A 101 14.29 7.33 -0.38
CA ASN A 101 14.03 6.34 0.66
C ASN A 101 12.59 5.81 0.49
N PRO A 102 12.37 4.49 0.45
CA PRO A 102 11.05 3.86 0.18
C PRO A 102 10.00 4.05 1.29
N ALA A 103 10.28 4.84 2.33
CA ALA A 103 9.40 4.98 3.49
C ALA A 103 8.32 6.06 3.33
N THR A 104 8.50 7.06 2.46
CA THR A 104 7.67 8.29 2.50
C THR A 104 6.24 8.11 1.99
N GLY A 105 6.04 7.36 0.90
CA GLY A 105 4.67 7.13 0.39
C GLY A 105 3.84 6.24 1.30
N PHE A 106 4.50 5.31 1.98
CA PHE A 106 3.86 4.39 2.92
C PHE A 106 3.44 5.11 4.21
N THR A 107 4.27 6.02 4.72
CA THR A 107 3.98 6.76 5.96
C THR A 107 2.75 7.61 5.85
N ASP A 108 2.55 8.31 4.73
CA ASP A 108 1.45 9.27 4.61
C ASP A 108 0.08 8.57 4.54
N PHE A 109 0.01 7.42 3.85
CA PHE A 109 -1.19 6.58 3.79
C PHE A 109 -1.43 5.85 5.12
N ILE A 110 -0.39 5.34 5.78
CA ILE A 110 -0.49 4.71 7.12
C ILE A 110 -0.93 5.72 8.16
N ASP A 111 -0.33 6.91 8.22
CA ASP A 111 -0.65 7.92 9.22
C ASP A 111 -2.11 8.33 9.09
N SER A 112 -2.58 8.51 7.86
CA SER A 112 -3.99 8.70 7.54
C SER A 112 -4.86 7.52 7.97
N ALA A 113 -4.44 6.29 7.71
CA ALA A 113 -5.17 5.09 8.10
C ALA A 113 -5.23 4.88 9.62
N ILE A 114 -4.13 5.06 10.36
CA ILE A 114 -4.06 4.94 11.82
C ILE A 114 -4.90 6.02 12.50
N GLN A 115 -4.83 7.26 12.02
CA GLN A 115 -5.72 8.32 12.49
C GLN A 115 -7.18 7.93 12.27
N LYS A 116 -7.53 7.50 11.06
CA LYS A 116 -8.90 7.06 10.73
C LYS A 116 -9.36 5.81 11.51
N ILE A 117 -8.46 4.89 11.88
CA ILE A 117 -8.77 3.69 12.67
C ILE A 117 -8.97 4.04 14.15
N LYS A 118 -8.17 4.95 14.73
CA LYS A 118 -8.38 5.41 16.12
C LYS A 118 -9.73 6.08 16.32
N GLU A 119 -10.27 6.72 15.28
CA GLU A 119 -11.63 7.29 15.31
C GLU A 119 -12.75 6.23 15.34
N ILE A 120 -12.47 4.97 14.99
CA ILE A 120 -13.48 3.90 14.88
C ILE A 120 -13.77 3.24 16.22
N ASP A 121 -12.77 3.12 17.09
CA ASP A 121 -12.85 2.35 18.34
C ASP A 121 -13.83 2.97 19.36
N LEU A 122 -14.39 4.15 19.07
CA LEU A 122 -15.32 4.87 19.94
C LEU A 122 -16.81 4.73 19.55
N ASP A 123 -17.16 4.15 18.39
CA ASP A 123 -18.54 4.22 17.86
C ASP A 123 -19.11 2.91 17.26
N PHE A 124 -18.50 1.74 17.52
CA PHE A 124 -18.92 0.43 17.01
C PHE A 124 -20.23 -0.14 17.63
N ASN A 125 -21.16 0.74 18.04
CA ASN A 125 -22.53 0.36 18.42
C ASN A 125 -23.43 0.30 17.16
N PHE A 126 -23.18 -0.68 16.30
CA PHE A 126 -24.01 -0.95 15.12
C PHE A 126 -25.35 -1.53 15.56
N GLY A 127 -26.31 -0.62 15.79
CA GLY A 127 -27.69 -0.94 16.11
C GLY A 127 -28.48 -1.47 14.90
N PRO A 128 -29.83 -1.40 14.93
CA PRO A 128 -30.65 -1.78 13.78
C PRO A 128 -30.25 -0.97 12.54
N TYR A 129 -30.38 -1.61 11.37
CA TYR A 129 -30.09 -0.98 10.08
C TYR A 129 -31.33 -1.06 9.18
N GLN A 130 -31.37 -0.15 8.21
CA GLN A 130 -32.35 -0.16 7.15
C GLN A 130 -31.64 -0.25 5.81
N GLU A 131 -32.18 -1.09 4.92
CA GLU A 131 -31.64 -1.28 3.58
C GLU A 131 -32.27 -0.27 2.62
N VAL A 132 -31.42 0.44 1.87
CA VAL A 132 -31.80 1.43 0.87
C VAL A 132 -31.14 1.03 -0.44
N HIS A 133 -31.96 0.93 -1.49
CA HIS A 133 -31.49 0.72 -2.86
C HIS A 133 -31.62 2.04 -3.63
N HIS A 134 -30.55 2.46 -4.29
CA HIS A 134 -30.56 3.66 -5.12
C HIS A 134 -29.60 3.55 -6.30
N ILE A 135 -30.00 4.09 -7.44
CA ILE A 135 -29.20 4.10 -8.66
C ILE A 135 -28.90 5.55 -9.01
N PHE A 136 -27.62 5.89 -9.09
CA PHE A 136 -27.16 7.13 -9.72
C PHE A 136 -26.90 6.86 -11.20
N GLN A 137 -27.40 7.72 -12.08
CA GLN A 137 -27.20 7.60 -13.51
C GLN A 137 -26.81 8.96 -14.09
N HIS A 138 -25.79 8.97 -14.94
CA HIS A 138 -25.43 10.11 -15.78
C HIS A 138 -25.36 9.64 -17.23
N LYS A 139 -26.10 10.34 -18.10
CA LYS A 139 -26.25 9.99 -19.50
C LYS A 139 -25.14 10.60 -20.35
N ASP A 140 -24.80 9.92 -21.43
CA ASP A 140 -23.86 10.43 -22.44
C ASP A 140 -22.53 10.86 -21.79
N MET A 141 -21.87 9.93 -21.11
CA MET A 141 -20.70 10.22 -20.28
C MET A 141 -19.48 10.62 -21.15
N GLU A 142 -19.13 11.91 -21.13
CA GLU A 142 -17.96 12.46 -21.83
C GLU A 142 -16.70 12.48 -20.94
N GLN A 143 -16.86 12.47 -19.62
CA GLN A 143 -15.78 12.64 -18.64
C GLN A 143 -14.67 11.60 -18.79
N SER A 144 -13.42 12.05 -18.78
CA SER A 144 -12.22 11.21 -18.86
C SER A 144 -11.64 10.88 -17.48
N VAL A 145 -12.10 11.57 -16.43
CA VAL A 145 -11.64 11.41 -15.06
C VAL A 145 -12.75 10.85 -14.17
N LEU A 146 -12.42 9.80 -13.42
CA LEU A 146 -13.30 9.16 -12.45
C LEU A 146 -12.67 9.20 -11.06
N ASP A 147 -13.36 9.81 -10.09
CA ASP A 147 -12.93 9.85 -8.69
C ASP A 147 -14.02 9.25 -7.80
N ILE A 148 -13.79 8.05 -7.29
CA ILE A 148 -14.75 7.26 -6.51
C ILE A 148 -14.18 6.99 -5.11
N SER A 149 -14.88 7.38 -4.05
CA SER A 149 -14.38 7.28 -2.67
C SER A 149 -15.46 6.82 -1.68
N LEU A 150 -15.28 5.63 -1.09
CA LEU A 150 -16.20 5.05 -0.13
C LEU A 150 -15.56 4.97 1.26
N GLU A 151 -16.20 5.53 2.29
CA GLU A 151 -15.69 5.42 3.66
C GLU A 151 -15.98 4.02 4.25
N ASN A 152 -17.07 3.39 3.85
CA ASN A 152 -17.37 2.02 4.25
C ASN A 152 -18.23 1.35 3.18
N GLY A 153 -17.72 0.26 2.61
CA GLY A 153 -18.37 -0.45 1.52
C GLY A 153 -17.43 -0.83 0.39
N SER A 154 -17.96 -1.68 -0.50
CA SER A 154 -17.20 -2.23 -1.62
C SER A 154 -17.64 -1.61 -2.93
N LEU A 155 -16.70 -1.45 -3.86
CA LEU A 155 -16.97 -1.00 -5.22
C LEU A 155 -16.62 -2.13 -6.18
N GLU A 156 -17.58 -2.53 -6.99
CA GLU A 156 -17.34 -3.33 -8.18
C GLU A 156 -17.50 -2.45 -9.43
N TRP A 157 -16.50 -2.35 -10.31
CA TRP A 157 -16.69 -1.70 -11.61
C TRP A 157 -16.76 -2.72 -12.75
N LYS A 158 -17.66 -2.47 -13.70
CA LYS A 158 -17.88 -3.30 -14.88
C LYS A 158 -17.99 -2.44 -16.12
N PRO A 159 -17.23 -2.72 -17.19
CA PRO A 159 -17.47 -2.06 -18.45
C PRO A 159 -18.77 -2.55 -19.08
N TRP A 160 -19.48 -1.65 -19.75
CA TRP A 160 -20.71 -1.97 -20.49
C TRP A 160 -20.77 -1.21 -21.82
N ASP A 161 -21.75 -1.58 -22.65
CA ASP A 161 -21.86 -1.10 -24.02
C ASP A 161 -22.77 0.13 -24.16
N GLU A 162 -23.29 0.66 -23.03
CA GLU A 162 -24.06 1.89 -23.01
C GLU A 162 -23.14 3.12 -22.85
N PRO A 163 -23.50 4.28 -23.44
CA PRO A 163 -22.74 5.53 -23.31
C PRO A 163 -22.91 6.17 -21.91
N ASP A 164 -23.85 5.67 -21.12
CA ASP A 164 -24.16 6.18 -19.79
C ASP A 164 -23.17 5.63 -18.75
N VAL A 165 -23.17 6.23 -17.57
CA VAL A 165 -22.57 5.64 -16.36
C VAL A 165 -23.67 5.42 -15.34
N LYS A 166 -23.64 4.25 -14.70
CA LYS A 166 -24.64 3.85 -13.70
C LYS A 166 -23.95 3.32 -12.46
N ILE A 167 -24.28 3.86 -11.30
CA ILE A 167 -23.81 3.35 -10.00
C ILE A 167 -25.02 2.79 -9.25
N ASP A 168 -25.05 1.47 -9.15
CA ASP A 168 -26.11 0.73 -8.46
C ASP A 168 -25.69 0.48 -7.01
N CYS A 169 -26.39 1.09 -6.06
CA CYS A 169 -26.01 1.12 -4.66
C CYS A 169 -26.99 0.35 -3.76
N ASP A 170 -26.48 -0.69 -3.10
CA ASP A 170 -27.09 -1.37 -1.97
C ASP A 170 -26.50 -0.85 -0.67
N VAL A 171 -27.32 -0.12 0.10
CA VAL A 171 -26.85 0.65 1.25
C VAL A 171 -27.49 0.15 2.54
N LYS A 172 -26.67 -0.07 3.57
CA LYS A 172 -27.13 -0.30 4.94
C LYS A 172 -26.88 0.94 5.77
N VAL A 173 -27.94 1.65 6.10
CA VAL A 173 -27.88 2.84 6.96
C VAL A 173 -28.15 2.41 8.39
N TYR A 174 -27.18 2.61 9.28
CA TYR A 174 -27.29 2.23 10.68
C TYR A 174 -28.04 3.31 11.47
N LYS A 175 -28.74 2.94 12.55
CA LYS A 175 -29.50 3.85 13.43
C LYS A 175 -30.73 4.52 12.78
N GLY A 176 -31.01 4.27 11.50
CA GLY A 176 -32.22 4.73 10.82
C GLY A 176 -33.49 4.06 11.39
N LYS A 177 -34.52 4.86 11.70
CA LYS A 177 -35.78 4.35 12.26
C LYS A 177 -36.79 3.93 11.19
N THR A 178 -36.70 4.54 10.00
CA THR A 178 -37.60 4.28 8.86
C THR A 178 -36.84 4.25 7.54
N LEU A 179 -37.41 3.60 6.53
CA LEU A 179 -36.84 3.52 5.17
C LEU A 179 -36.68 4.90 4.52
N GLU A 180 -37.68 5.78 4.63
CA GLU A 180 -37.64 7.10 4.02
C GLU A 180 -36.57 7.99 4.64
N GLU A 181 -36.41 7.93 5.96
CA GLU A 181 -35.37 8.66 6.69
C GLU A 181 -33.97 8.17 6.30
N ALA A 182 -33.77 6.85 6.29
CA ALA A 182 -32.52 6.23 5.86
C ALA A 182 -32.15 6.62 4.42
N ARG A 183 -33.12 6.65 3.51
CA ARG A 183 -32.89 7.05 2.12
C ARG A 183 -32.49 8.53 2.01
N ARG A 184 -33.15 9.41 2.76
CA ARG A 184 -32.82 10.84 2.79
C ARG A 184 -31.42 11.08 3.38
N GLU A 185 -31.05 10.34 4.41
CA GLU A 185 -29.71 10.40 5.00
C GLU A 185 -28.64 9.92 4.00
N PHE A 186 -28.86 8.78 3.34
CA PHE A 186 -27.96 8.30 2.30
C PHE A 186 -27.74 9.34 1.18
N LEU A 187 -28.82 9.93 0.65
CA LEU A 187 -28.72 10.93 -0.43
C LEU A 187 -28.09 12.25 0.03
N LYS A 188 -28.17 12.58 1.32
CA LYS A 188 -27.53 13.78 1.88
C LYS A 188 -26.02 13.60 2.06
N GLU A 189 -25.61 12.40 2.47
CA GLU A 189 -24.21 12.08 2.78
C GLU A 189 -23.44 11.51 1.59
N THR A 190 -24.12 11.28 0.46
CA THR A 190 -23.53 10.84 -0.79
C THR A 190 -23.51 11.97 -1.79
N VAL A 191 -22.36 12.20 -2.41
CA VAL A 191 -22.18 13.19 -3.46
C VAL A 191 -21.97 12.47 -4.77
N PHE A 192 -22.77 12.83 -5.77
CA PHE A 192 -22.61 12.42 -7.16
C PHE A 192 -22.61 13.68 -8.01
N GLU A 193 -21.42 14.12 -8.39
CA GLU A 193 -21.21 15.37 -9.12
C GLU A 193 -20.50 15.07 -10.44
N VAL A 194 -20.94 15.77 -11.48
CA VAL A 194 -20.36 15.66 -12.82
C VAL A 194 -20.04 17.06 -13.29
N ASP A 195 -18.76 17.31 -13.52
CA ASP A 195 -18.21 18.49 -14.19
C ASP A 195 -17.66 18.07 -15.56
N GLY A 196 -17.41 19.01 -16.46
CA GLY A 196 -17.11 18.76 -17.87
C GLY A 196 -16.10 17.62 -18.11
N THR A 197 -15.07 17.49 -17.27
CA THR A 197 -14.05 16.44 -17.37
C THR A 197 -14.07 15.39 -16.25
N HIS A 198 -14.77 15.66 -15.13
CA HIS A 198 -14.68 14.87 -13.90
C HIS A 198 -16.04 14.31 -13.50
N LEU A 199 -16.08 13.03 -13.14
CA LEU A 199 -17.18 12.42 -12.39
C LEU A 199 -16.68 12.07 -11.00
N GLN A 200 -17.39 12.56 -9.99
CA GLN A 200 -17.07 12.34 -8.59
C GLN A 200 -18.21 11.59 -7.90
N PHE A 201 -17.88 10.50 -7.21
CA PHE A 201 -18.80 9.79 -6.33
C PHE A 201 -18.14 9.55 -4.99
N TYR A 202 -18.63 10.20 -3.93
CA TYR A 202 -18.08 9.96 -2.60
C TYR A 202 -19.11 9.95 -1.47
N THR A 203 -18.85 9.15 -0.45
CA THR A 203 -19.66 9.07 0.77
C THR A 203 -18.93 9.78 1.91
N ARG A 204 -19.60 10.68 2.62
CA ARG A 204 -19.00 11.51 3.68
C ARG A 204 -19.00 10.85 5.06
N THR A 205 -19.84 9.84 5.27
CA THR A 205 -20.04 9.24 6.60
C THR A 205 -19.67 7.77 6.64
N LYS A 206 -19.10 7.36 7.79
CA LYS A 206 -18.80 5.96 8.13
C LYS A 206 -20.04 5.22 8.69
N ALA A 207 -21.13 5.95 8.96
CA ALA A 207 -22.36 5.44 9.58
C ALA A 207 -23.30 4.68 8.63
N MET A 208 -22.85 4.41 7.41
CA MET A 208 -23.54 3.57 6.44
C MET A 208 -22.54 2.68 5.71
N LYS A 209 -22.98 1.51 5.27
CA LYS A 209 -22.21 0.62 4.40
C LYS A 209 -22.77 0.65 2.99
N VAL A 210 -21.97 1.06 2.01
CA VAL A 210 -22.39 1.25 0.60
C VAL A 210 -21.72 0.20 -0.28
N ASN A 211 -22.47 -0.80 -0.73
CA ASN A 211 -21.99 -1.69 -1.78
C ASN A 211 -22.45 -1.12 -3.13
N ALA A 212 -21.50 -0.74 -3.98
CA ALA A 212 -21.77 -0.10 -5.25
C ALA A 212 -21.29 -0.97 -6.41
N VAL A 213 -22.11 -1.12 -7.45
CA VAL A 213 -21.72 -1.65 -8.75
C VAL A 213 -21.76 -0.52 -9.78
N MET A 214 -20.59 -0.10 -10.23
CA MET A 214 -20.41 0.97 -11.21
C MET A 214 -20.26 0.39 -12.61
N TYR A 215 -21.22 0.67 -13.49
CA TYR A 215 -21.17 0.36 -14.90
C TYR A 215 -20.60 1.55 -15.67
N VAL A 216 -19.51 1.36 -16.39
CA VAL A 216 -18.76 2.42 -17.09
C VAL A 216 -18.65 2.13 -18.59
N PRO A 217 -18.76 3.14 -19.48
CA PRO A 217 -18.60 2.94 -20.91
C PRO A 217 -17.22 2.39 -21.29
N ARG A 218 -17.17 1.57 -22.35
CA ARG A 218 -15.91 1.12 -22.94
C ARG A 218 -15.22 2.24 -23.70
N LYS A 219 -14.39 3.02 -23.00
CA LYS A 219 -13.51 4.04 -23.59
C LYS A 219 -12.18 4.13 -22.84
N THR A 220 -11.27 4.94 -23.35
CA THR A 220 -10.00 5.26 -22.68
C THR A 220 -10.22 6.38 -21.69
N TYR A 221 -9.89 6.14 -20.43
CA TYR A 221 -9.90 7.15 -19.37
C TYR A 221 -8.53 7.80 -19.23
N GLU A 222 -8.51 9.07 -18.84
CA GLU A 222 -7.26 9.75 -18.51
C GLU A 222 -6.80 9.36 -17.11
N ARG A 223 -7.72 9.39 -16.15
CA ARG A 223 -7.42 9.12 -14.74
C ARG A 223 -8.60 8.44 -14.06
N VAL A 224 -8.30 7.39 -13.29
CA VAL A 224 -9.29 6.71 -12.44
C VAL A 224 -8.70 6.57 -11.04
N GLN A 225 -9.36 7.17 -10.05
CA GLN A 225 -8.99 7.07 -8.65
C GLN A 225 -10.12 6.41 -7.87
N LEU A 226 -9.82 5.27 -7.27
CA LEU A 226 -10.74 4.47 -6.48
C LEU A 226 -10.21 4.38 -5.05
N TYR A 227 -11.03 4.73 -4.07
CA TYR A 227 -10.69 4.65 -2.66
C TYR A 227 -11.78 3.93 -1.89
N THR A 228 -11.39 3.01 -1.00
CA THR A 228 -12.26 2.54 0.07
C THR A 228 -11.50 2.48 1.39
N PHE A 229 -12.13 2.93 2.47
CA PHE A 229 -11.52 2.78 3.79
C PHE A 229 -11.81 1.38 4.39
N ASN A 230 -13.04 0.89 4.28
CA ASN A 230 -13.42 -0.46 4.72
C ASN A 230 -14.23 -1.18 3.63
N GLY A 231 -13.59 -2.01 2.83
CA GLY A 231 -14.25 -2.79 1.80
C GLY A 231 -13.33 -3.16 0.66
N HIS A 232 -13.89 -3.83 -0.34
CA HIS A 232 -13.12 -4.40 -1.44
C HIS A 232 -13.30 -3.57 -2.70
N LEU A 233 -12.23 -3.41 -3.48
CA LEU A 233 -12.28 -2.85 -4.82
C LEU A 233 -12.10 -4.00 -5.80
N LYS A 234 -13.12 -4.23 -6.62
CA LYS A 234 -13.10 -5.27 -7.65
C LYS A 234 -13.44 -4.68 -9.00
N GLY A 235 -12.73 -5.08 -10.04
CA GLY A 235 -13.29 -4.88 -11.37
C GLY A 235 -12.45 -5.45 -12.48
N GLU A 236 -12.96 -5.23 -13.68
CA GLU A 236 -12.57 -5.98 -14.86
C GLU A 236 -12.41 -4.99 -16.02
N HIS A 237 -11.44 -5.22 -16.90
CA HIS A 237 -11.28 -4.58 -18.21
C HIS A 237 -11.45 -3.05 -18.21
N MET A 238 -10.38 -2.33 -17.90
CA MET A 238 -10.38 -0.86 -17.92
C MET A 238 -9.14 -0.33 -18.62
N LYS A 239 -9.35 0.52 -19.62
CA LYS A 239 -8.28 1.20 -20.36
C LYS A 239 -8.10 2.62 -19.84
N VAL A 240 -6.92 2.92 -19.31
CA VAL A 240 -6.70 4.16 -18.55
C VAL A 240 -5.24 4.61 -18.57
N ASN A 241 -4.96 5.90 -18.68
CA ASN A 241 -3.57 6.36 -18.61
C ASN A 241 -3.01 6.27 -17.19
N ASN A 242 -3.75 6.78 -16.19
CA ASN A 242 -3.34 6.73 -14.78
C ASN A 242 -4.42 6.11 -13.89
N PHE A 243 -4.16 4.90 -13.39
CA PHE A 243 -5.05 4.16 -12.50
C PHE A 243 -4.50 4.18 -11.07
N SER A 244 -5.33 4.52 -10.09
CA SER A 244 -4.98 4.45 -8.67
C SER A 244 -6.13 3.80 -7.89
N ALA A 245 -5.89 2.63 -7.31
CA ALA A 245 -6.82 1.97 -6.40
C ALA A 245 -6.21 1.84 -5.00
N LYS A 246 -6.89 2.37 -3.99
CA LYS A 246 -6.44 2.35 -2.60
C LYS A 246 -7.51 1.76 -1.68
N ALA A 247 -7.13 0.78 -0.87
CA ALA A 247 -8.01 0.20 0.15
C ALA A 247 -7.30 0.24 1.52
N VAL A 248 -7.92 0.78 2.57
CA VAL A 248 -7.27 0.69 3.91
C VAL A 248 -7.46 -0.72 4.48
N ASN A 249 -8.71 -1.15 4.64
CA ASN A 249 -9.06 -2.49 5.11
C ASN A 249 -9.88 -3.22 4.06
N GLY A 250 -9.20 -3.93 3.17
CA GLY A 250 -9.84 -4.79 2.19
C GLY A 250 -8.92 -5.16 1.03
N SER A 251 -9.48 -5.98 0.15
CA SER A 251 -8.75 -6.55 -0.98
C SER A 251 -8.93 -5.72 -2.25
N LEU A 252 -7.89 -5.71 -3.08
CA LEU A 252 -7.94 -5.21 -4.45
C LEU A 252 -7.94 -6.41 -5.40
N THR A 253 -8.89 -6.49 -6.32
CA THR A 253 -8.95 -7.56 -7.33
C THR A 253 -9.25 -6.97 -8.70
N ILE A 254 -8.26 -6.98 -9.58
CA ILE A 254 -8.31 -6.26 -10.85
C ILE A 254 -8.00 -7.24 -11.97
N GLN A 255 -8.93 -7.38 -12.92
CA GLN A 255 -8.81 -8.28 -14.06
C GLN A 255 -8.62 -7.49 -15.36
N ASP A 256 -7.66 -7.89 -16.17
CA ASP A 256 -7.34 -7.33 -17.48
C ASP A 256 -7.22 -5.79 -17.51
N PRO A 257 -6.42 -5.15 -16.64
CA PRO A 257 -6.15 -3.72 -16.74
C PRO A 257 -5.30 -3.40 -17.98
N ASP A 258 -5.58 -2.29 -18.65
CA ASP A 258 -4.73 -1.73 -19.73
C ASP A 258 -4.35 -0.30 -19.30
N ALA A 259 -3.15 -0.16 -18.69
CA ALA A 259 -2.75 1.11 -18.08
C ALA A 259 -1.29 1.51 -18.28
N MET A 260 -1.06 2.80 -18.52
CA MET A 260 0.31 3.34 -18.60
C MET A 260 0.93 3.47 -17.20
N LYS A 261 0.18 4.00 -16.24
CA LYS A 261 0.57 4.07 -14.83
C LYS A 261 -0.50 3.40 -13.99
N PHE A 262 -0.08 2.44 -13.18
CA PHE A 262 -0.95 1.63 -12.36
C PHE A 262 -0.46 1.63 -10.92
N HIS A 263 -1.25 2.20 -10.02
CA HIS A 263 -1.00 2.25 -8.59
C HIS A 263 -2.06 1.44 -7.85
N ALA A 264 -1.63 0.45 -7.07
CA ALA A 264 -2.52 -0.35 -6.23
C ALA A 264 -1.94 -0.46 -4.81
N GLU A 265 -2.67 0.04 -3.82
CA GLU A 265 -2.17 0.16 -2.46
C GLU A 265 -3.19 -0.34 -1.44
N THR A 266 -2.76 -1.17 -0.49
CA THR A 266 -3.59 -1.56 0.65
C THR A 266 -2.82 -1.60 1.96
N VAL A 267 -3.48 -1.26 3.08
CA VAL A 267 -2.86 -1.51 4.40
C VAL A 267 -3.09 -2.97 4.77
N ASN A 268 -4.35 -3.39 4.82
CA ASN A 268 -4.75 -4.72 5.27
C ASN A 268 -5.61 -5.42 4.21
N GLY A 269 -4.99 -6.31 3.46
CA GLY A 269 -5.69 -7.14 2.48
C GLY A 269 -4.80 -7.58 1.32
N PRO A 270 -5.21 -8.62 0.58
CA PRO A 270 -4.49 -9.05 -0.61
C PRO A 270 -4.74 -8.11 -1.79
N ILE A 271 -3.73 -8.00 -2.65
CA ILE A 271 -3.83 -7.38 -3.97
C ILE A 271 -3.69 -8.48 -5.01
N LYS A 272 -4.69 -8.63 -5.89
CA LYS A 272 -4.68 -9.59 -6.98
C LYS A 272 -4.87 -8.87 -8.31
N ILE A 273 -3.90 -9.05 -9.21
CA ILE A 273 -3.95 -8.52 -10.57
C ILE A 273 -3.77 -9.69 -11.53
N SER A 274 -4.71 -9.86 -12.46
CA SER A 274 -4.70 -10.97 -13.40
C SER A 274 -4.99 -10.49 -14.83
N GLY A 275 -4.18 -10.91 -15.79
CA GLY A 275 -4.25 -10.48 -17.18
C GLY A 275 -3.80 -9.02 -17.38
N GLY A 276 -4.10 -8.48 -18.55
CA GLY A 276 -3.82 -7.08 -18.86
C GLY A 276 -2.36 -6.72 -19.15
N ASN A 277 -2.15 -5.44 -19.47
CA ASN A 277 -0.87 -4.83 -19.83
C ASN A 277 -0.65 -3.57 -19.01
N LEU A 278 0.48 -3.50 -18.30
CA LEU A 278 0.87 -2.34 -17.50
C LEU A 278 2.25 -1.83 -17.95
N ASP A 279 2.38 -0.54 -18.27
CA ASP A 279 3.71 0.01 -18.57
C ASP A 279 4.50 0.23 -17.28
N ILE A 280 3.91 0.90 -16.29
CA ILE A 280 4.50 1.16 -14.98
C ILE A 280 3.52 0.73 -13.90
N GLY A 281 3.91 -0.25 -13.08
CA GLY A 281 3.13 -0.75 -11.95
C GLY A 281 3.82 -0.44 -10.62
N ASP A 282 3.11 0.24 -9.72
CA ASP A 282 3.49 0.45 -8.31
C ASP A 282 2.43 -0.22 -7.42
N ILE A 283 2.82 -1.30 -6.74
CA ILE A 283 1.89 -2.17 -6.02
C ILE A 283 2.38 -2.40 -4.59
N LYS A 284 1.61 -1.96 -3.60
CA LYS A 284 2.06 -1.86 -2.21
C LYS A 284 1.06 -2.46 -1.23
N THR A 285 1.54 -3.27 -0.28
CA THR A 285 0.73 -3.77 0.84
C THR A 285 1.48 -3.83 2.17
N MET A 286 0.83 -3.54 3.30
CA MET A 286 1.43 -3.85 4.61
C MET A 286 1.20 -5.29 4.99
N ASN A 287 -0.06 -5.71 5.05
CA ASN A 287 -0.47 -6.98 5.61
C ASN A 287 -1.37 -7.70 4.60
N GLY A 288 -0.75 -8.32 3.60
CA GLY A 288 -1.47 -9.10 2.61
C GLY A 288 -0.57 -9.65 1.51
N THR A 289 -1.08 -10.62 0.77
CA THR A 289 -0.36 -11.21 -0.36
C THR A 289 -0.56 -10.35 -1.61
N ILE A 290 0.52 -10.12 -2.36
CA ILE A 290 0.46 -9.57 -3.72
C ILE A 290 0.52 -10.75 -4.69
N GLU A 291 -0.58 -11.00 -5.41
CA GLU A 291 -0.66 -11.95 -6.52
C GLU A 291 -0.68 -11.19 -7.85
N LEU A 292 0.34 -11.39 -8.65
CA LEU A 292 0.61 -10.59 -9.83
C LEU A 292 0.79 -11.49 -11.04
N HIS A 293 -0.20 -11.51 -11.92
CA HIS A 293 -0.18 -12.27 -13.16
C HIS A 293 -0.57 -11.34 -14.31
N SER A 294 0.38 -10.59 -14.85
CA SER A 294 0.13 -9.58 -15.88
C SER A 294 1.39 -9.38 -16.71
N GLU A 295 1.24 -8.76 -17.89
CA GLU A 295 2.38 -8.28 -18.67
C GLU A 295 2.77 -6.88 -18.19
N ILE A 296 3.99 -6.73 -17.66
CA ILE A 296 4.44 -5.48 -17.03
C ILE A 296 5.85 -5.11 -17.48
N ARG A 297 6.04 -3.86 -17.93
CA ARG A 297 7.36 -3.36 -18.35
C ARG A 297 8.23 -2.88 -17.20
N ASP A 298 7.70 -2.05 -16.30
CA ASP A 298 8.40 -1.62 -15.09
C ASP A 298 7.52 -1.89 -13.87
N LEU A 299 7.94 -2.84 -13.04
CA LEU A 299 7.22 -3.26 -11.85
C LEU A 299 8.00 -2.86 -10.58
N GLU A 300 7.31 -2.19 -9.67
CA GLU A 300 7.69 -2.02 -8.28
C GLU A 300 6.60 -2.64 -7.40
N ALA A 301 6.94 -3.71 -6.68
CA ALA A 301 6.02 -4.38 -5.77
C ALA A 301 6.62 -4.46 -4.37
N GLU A 302 5.92 -3.93 -3.37
CA GLU A 302 6.40 -3.88 -1.99
C GLU A 302 5.40 -4.47 -1.01
N SER A 303 5.90 -5.30 -0.10
CA SER A 303 5.11 -5.93 0.94
C SER A 303 5.84 -5.88 2.28
N VAL A 304 5.20 -5.45 3.36
CA VAL A 304 5.85 -5.48 4.69
C VAL A 304 5.71 -6.87 5.33
N ASN A 305 4.48 -7.36 5.50
CA ASN A 305 4.14 -8.61 6.17
C ASN A 305 3.31 -9.55 5.31
N GLY A 306 3.69 -9.71 4.06
CA GLY A 306 2.99 -10.59 3.13
C GLY A 306 3.86 -11.12 2.01
N THR A 307 3.35 -12.15 1.34
CA THR A 307 4.07 -12.82 0.26
C THR A 307 3.84 -12.08 -1.06
N ILE A 308 4.88 -11.99 -1.88
CA ILE A 308 4.76 -11.52 -3.26
C ILE A 308 4.86 -12.76 -4.16
N ASP A 309 3.80 -13.06 -4.90
CA ASP A 309 3.76 -14.12 -5.91
C ASP A 309 3.55 -13.47 -7.28
N SER A 310 4.59 -13.50 -8.10
CA SER A 310 4.63 -12.85 -9.41
C SER A 310 4.85 -13.88 -10.52
N LEU A 311 3.83 -14.09 -11.33
CA LEU A 311 3.88 -14.81 -12.60
C LEU A 311 4.02 -13.78 -13.72
N MET A 312 5.25 -13.54 -14.17
CA MET A 312 5.54 -12.48 -15.13
C MET A 312 5.43 -13.00 -16.55
N LYS A 313 4.66 -12.32 -17.39
CA LYS A 313 4.66 -12.53 -18.84
C LYS A 313 5.40 -11.38 -19.49
N MET A 314 6.26 -11.67 -20.45
CA MET A 314 7.06 -10.65 -21.14
C MET A 314 6.99 -10.86 -22.65
N THR A 315 6.61 -9.81 -23.39
CA THR A 315 6.85 -9.72 -24.84
C THR A 315 7.98 -8.74 -25.18
N GLN A 316 8.40 -7.92 -24.22
CA GLN A 316 9.40 -6.85 -24.38
C GLN A 316 10.35 -6.79 -23.19
N ASP A 317 11.41 -5.99 -23.31
CA ASP A 317 12.36 -5.74 -22.23
C ASP A 317 11.63 -5.14 -21.02
N ALA A 318 11.95 -5.66 -19.83
CA ALA A 318 11.26 -5.31 -18.60
C ALA A 318 12.20 -5.19 -17.39
N ARG A 319 11.70 -4.52 -16.36
CA ARG A 319 12.31 -4.37 -15.04
C ARG A 319 11.31 -4.75 -13.96
N ALA A 320 11.77 -5.48 -12.96
CA ALA A 320 10.99 -5.84 -11.79
C ALA A 320 11.80 -5.61 -10.52
N ASN A 321 11.30 -4.77 -9.62
CA ASN A 321 11.82 -4.58 -8.28
C ASN A 321 10.78 -5.10 -7.29
N LEU A 322 11.10 -6.19 -6.60
CA LEU A 322 10.23 -6.85 -5.64
C LEU A 322 10.86 -6.76 -4.25
N SER A 323 10.15 -6.19 -3.29
CA SER A 323 10.65 -5.98 -1.92
C SER A 323 9.68 -6.52 -0.89
N ALA A 324 10.15 -7.42 -0.03
CA ALA A 324 9.36 -7.96 1.07
C ALA A 324 10.09 -7.78 2.41
N THR A 325 9.46 -7.22 3.45
CA THR A 325 10.18 -7.10 4.75
C THR A 325 10.24 -8.46 5.45
N THR A 326 9.09 -9.04 5.79
CA THR A 326 9.03 -10.32 6.50
C THR A 326 8.57 -11.50 5.63
N GLY A 327 7.93 -11.21 4.49
CA GLY A 327 7.38 -12.21 3.57
C GLY A 327 8.36 -12.77 2.55
N SER A 328 7.94 -13.86 1.90
CA SER A 328 8.69 -14.50 0.82
C SER A 328 8.32 -13.92 -0.55
N ILE A 329 9.23 -14.03 -1.50
CA ILE A 329 9.03 -13.59 -2.89
C ILE A 329 9.13 -14.82 -3.79
N PHE A 330 8.06 -15.11 -4.51
CA PHE A 330 8.00 -16.13 -5.54
C PHE A 330 7.92 -15.44 -6.90
N VAL A 331 8.83 -15.79 -7.79
CA VAL A 331 8.88 -15.25 -9.15
C VAL A 331 8.87 -16.43 -10.11
N THR A 332 7.89 -16.45 -10.99
CA THR A 332 7.78 -17.40 -12.08
C THR A 332 7.99 -16.67 -13.39
N LEU A 333 8.96 -17.13 -14.18
CA LEU A 333 9.42 -16.49 -15.41
C LEU A 333 9.35 -17.46 -16.60
N PRO A 334 9.15 -16.99 -17.83
CA PRO A 334 9.29 -17.83 -19.01
C PRO A 334 10.72 -18.40 -19.13
N ASP A 335 10.86 -19.62 -19.62
CA ASP A 335 12.14 -20.33 -19.71
C ASP A 335 13.11 -19.78 -20.77
N HIS A 336 12.59 -19.07 -21.77
CA HIS A 336 13.30 -18.61 -22.95
C HIS A 336 13.73 -17.14 -22.90
N ILE A 337 13.53 -16.43 -21.78
CA ILE A 337 13.91 -15.01 -21.67
C ILE A 337 15.28 -14.83 -21.04
N ARG A 338 15.98 -13.75 -21.41
CA ARG A 338 17.23 -13.35 -20.75
C ARG A 338 16.90 -12.71 -19.41
N THR A 339 17.37 -13.29 -18.32
CA THR A 339 17.12 -12.73 -16.97
C THR A 339 18.42 -12.31 -16.32
N GLU A 340 18.52 -11.04 -15.96
CA GLU A 340 19.57 -10.51 -15.09
C GLU A 340 18.98 -10.33 -13.70
N GLY A 341 19.34 -11.24 -12.80
CA GLY A 341 18.77 -11.30 -11.45
C GLY A 341 19.73 -10.82 -10.38
N HIS A 342 19.23 -10.02 -9.46
CA HIS A 342 19.87 -9.68 -8.20
C HIS A 342 18.93 -10.05 -7.06
N LEU A 343 19.28 -11.10 -6.32
CA LEU A 343 18.51 -11.58 -5.17
C LEU A 343 19.26 -11.23 -3.89
N ARG A 344 18.56 -10.66 -2.90
CA ARG A 344 19.13 -10.31 -1.59
C ARG A 344 18.22 -10.78 -0.45
N THR A 345 18.79 -11.48 0.52
CA THR A 345 18.09 -11.86 1.76
C THR A 345 18.99 -11.71 2.97
N ASN A 346 18.47 -11.24 4.12
CA ASN A 346 19.30 -11.17 5.34
C ASN A 346 19.33 -12.51 6.07
N VAL A 347 18.16 -12.99 6.52
CA VAL A 347 18.06 -14.20 7.35
C VAL A 347 17.61 -15.43 6.54
N GLY A 348 16.83 -15.23 5.48
CA GLY A 348 16.27 -16.33 4.70
C GLY A 348 17.21 -17.01 3.71
N ASN A 349 16.63 -17.70 2.74
CA ASN A 349 17.36 -18.39 1.68
C ASN A 349 16.81 -18.00 0.31
N TYR A 350 17.65 -18.11 -0.72
CA TYR A 350 17.20 -18.00 -2.11
C TYR A 350 17.29 -19.36 -2.80
N ASN A 351 16.29 -19.65 -3.63
CA ASN A 351 16.25 -20.82 -4.51
C ASN A 351 16.07 -20.33 -5.94
N TYR A 352 16.80 -20.91 -6.88
CA TYR A 352 16.71 -20.58 -8.29
C TYR A 352 16.75 -21.87 -9.12
N SER A 353 16.03 -21.88 -10.26
CA SER A 353 15.93 -23.07 -11.13
C SER A 353 15.80 -22.72 -12.62
N LEU A 354 16.46 -21.64 -13.06
CA LEU A 354 16.50 -21.25 -14.47
C LEU A 354 17.56 -22.04 -15.25
N SER A 355 17.42 -22.11 -16.59
CA SER A 355 18.41 -22.71 -17.49
C SER A 355 19.53 -21.71 -17.84
N ASP A 356 20.69 -22.23 -18.28
CA ASP A 356 21.84 -21.46 -18.77
C ASP A 356 22.26 -20.28 -17.87
N MET A 357 22.44 -20.55 -16.58
CA MET A 357 22.83 -19.55 -15.59
C MET A 357 24.35 -19.38 -15.45
N GLU A 358 24.80 -18.14 -15.56
CA GLU A 358 26.12 -17.67 -15.18
C GLU A 358 26.02 -16.84 -13.89
N ILE A 359 26.73 -17.25 -12.84
CA ILE A 359 26.77 -16.53 -11.57
C ILE A 359 27.95 -15.56 -11.61
N HIS A 360 27.67 -14.27 -11.48
CA HIS A 360 28.70 -13.22 -11.47
C HIS A 360 29.22 -12.94 -10.06
N GLU A 361 28.31 -12.88 -9.08
CA GLU A 361 28.66 -12.60 -7.69
C GLU A 361 27.77 -13.42 -6.76
N GLU A 362 28.39 -14.12 -5.81
CA GLU A 362 27.68 -14.83 -4.75
C GLU A 362 28.31 -14.49 -3.41
N LYS A 363 27.52 -13.88 -2.52
CA LYS A 363 27.87 -13.66 -1.11
C LYS A 363 26.95 -14.48 -0.25
N LYS A 364 27.52 -15.35 0.56
CA LYS A 364 26.81 -16.22 1.52
C LYS A 364 27.30 -15.90 2.92
N ASP A 365 27.12 -14.65 3.34
CA ASP A 365 27.36 -14.28 4.72
C ASP A 365 26.16 -14.69 5.58
N PHE A 366 26.43 -14.98 6.85
CA PHE A 366 25.39 -15.37 7.80
C PHE A 366 24.32 -14.28 7.99
N ILE A 367 24.71 -13.01 7.88
CA ILE A 367 23.86 -11.83 8.10
C ILE A 367 23.16 -11.39 6.81
N GLN A 368 23.79 -11.62 5.66
CA GLN A 368 23.29 -11.20 4.37
C GLN A 368 23.78 -12.15 3.28
N LYS A 369 22.82 -12.72 2.56
CA LYS A 369 23.07 -13.52 1.37
C LYS A 369 22.63 -12.71 0.15
N SER A 370 23.51 -12.59 -0.84
CA SER A 370 23.18 -11.99 -2.12
C SER A 370 23.70 -12.84 -3.27
N LEU A 371 22.94 -12.85 -4.37
CA LEU A 371 23.26 -13.55 -5.59
C LEU A 371 23.00 -12.63 -6.77
N GLN A 372 24.00 -12.46 -7.62
CA GLN A 372 23.87 -11.81 -8.91
C GLN A 372 24.17 -12.83 -10.02
N PHE A 373 23.21 -13.00 -10.91
CA PHE A 373 23.29 -13.97 -12.00
C PHE A 373 22.73 -13.40 -13.30
N THR A 374 23.15 -13.99 -14.40
CA THR A 374 22.52 -13.82 -15.72
C THR A 374 22.12 -15.18 -16.24
N SER A 375 20.92 -15.30 -16.78
CA SER A 375 20.44 -16.50 -17.49
C SER A 375 20.16 -16.19 -18.95
N ASN A 376 20.29 -17.20 -19.82
CA ASN A 376 19.94 -17.13 -21.25
C ASN A 376 20.55 -15.91 -21.98
N HIS A 377 21.88 -15.77 -21.95
CA HIS A 377 22.62 -14.57 -22.41
C HIS A 377 22.25 -14.06 -23.81
N ALA A 378 21.96 -14.98 -24.75
CA ALA A 378 21.67 -14.68 -26.14
C ALA A 378 20.16 -14.50 -26.43
N ALA A 379 19.30 -14.71 -25.43
CA ALA A 379 17.87 -14.61 -25.61
C ALA A 379 17.35 -13.17 -25.53
N ALA A 380 16.16 -12.97 -26.07
CA ALA A 380 15.37 -11.75 -25.94
C ALA A 380 13.90 -12.16 -25.74
N PRO A 381 13.09 -11.39 -24.98
CA PRO A 381 13.42 -10.12 -24.31
C PRO A 381 14.31 -10.25 -23.06
N ARG A 382 14.79 -9.10 -22.55
CA ARG A 382 15.60 -8.98 -21.33
C ARG A 382 14.77 -8.54 -20.11
N LEU A 383 14.88 -9.26 -19.01
CA LEU A 383 14.36 -8.89 -17.70
C LEU A 383 15.50 -8.47 -16.75
N ARG A 384 15.37 -7.31 -16.11
CA ARG A 384 16.17 -6.95 -14.93
C ARG A 384 15.34 -7.20 -13.67
N LEU A 385 15.64 -8.27 -12.94
CA LEU A 385 14.94 -8.67 -11.73
C LEU A 385 15.77 -8.30 -10.50
N ASN A 386 15.24 -7.42 -9.66
CA ASN A 386 15.75 -7.19 -8.31
C ASN A 386 14.72 -7.74 -7.31
N ALA A 387 15.10 -8.71 -6.50
CA ALA A 387 14.25 -9.23 -5.44
C ALA A 387 14.98 -9.14 -4.10
N SER A 388 14.37 -8.49 -3.11
CA SER A 388 14.96 -8.32 -1.79
C SER A 388 13.99 -8.66 -0.67
N THR A 389 14.45 -9.45 0.31
CA THR A 389 13.71 -9.70 1.55
C THR A 389 14.58 -9.59 2.79
N LYS A 390 14.03 -9.23 3.96
CA LYS A 390 14.82 -9.27 5.21
C LYS A 390 14.79 -10.65 5.85
N THR A 391 13.59 -11.19 6.12
CA THR A 391 13.46 -12.47 6.83
C THR A 391 12.85 -13.61 6.00
N GLY A 392 12.29 -13.31 4.83
CA GLY A 392 11.64 -14.30 3.98
C GLY A 392 12.60 -15.04 3.05
N SER A 393 12.05 -15.92 2.22
CA SER A 393 12.80 -16.62 1.18
C SER A 393 12.50 -16.04 -0.20
N ILE A 394 13.46 -16.16 -1.11
CA ILE A 394 13.27 -15.77 -2.52
C ILE A 394 13.31 -17.04 -3.36
N SER A 395 12.33 -17.25 -4.23
CA SER A 395 12.30 -18.39 -5.13
C SER A 395 12.04 -17.92 -6.54
N VAL A 396 12.99 -18.21 -7.45
CA VAL A 396 12.85 -17.94 -8.88
C VAL A 396 12.75 -19.25 -9.65
N LYS A 397 11.65 -19.44 -10.38
CA LYS A 397 11.35 -20.68 -11.10
C LYS A 397 10.95 -20.42 -12.55
N PRO A 398 11.23 -21.36 -13.46
CA PRO A 398 10.69 -21.29 -14.81
C PRO A 398 9.21 -21.70 -14.82
N GLU A 399 8.42 -21.04 -15.64
CA GLU A 399 7.07 -21.48 -16.02
C GLU A 399 7.22 -22.78 -16.82
N HIS A 400 6.76 -23.90 -16.26
CA HIS A 400 6.75 -25.16 -16.99
C HIS A 400 5.52 -25.15 -17.90
N VAL A 401 5.76 -25.07 -19.21
CA VAL A 401 4.72 -25.14 -20.26
C VAL A 401 4.25 -26.57 -20.48
#